data_AF-A0A431RHW9-F1
#
_entry.id   AF-A0A431RHW9-F1
#
_cell.length_a   1.000
_cell.length_b   1.000
_cell.length_c   1.000
_cell.angle_alpha   90.00
_cell.angle_beta   90.00
_cell.angle_gamma   90.00
#
_symmetry.space_group_name_H-M   'P 1'
#
loop_
_entity.id
_entity.type
_entity.pdbx_description
1 polymer ?
#
loop_
_entity_poly.entity_id
_entity_poly.type
_entity_poly.pdbx_seq_one_letter_code
_entity_poly.pdbx_strand_id
1 'polypeptide(L)'
;MCGRDSATQRLLQGSAICLGGNWGVTFATEASVDFNWVDFNKGRTMEMSRITALAISVSILGAIATWLFLTVGSIVIWGAFLAWACFYHSGGDDAAFKSTITSNVFGVFMASTTAFIILTVPGGKVLGPTVWPALVAGISFFLYIIAANIPAFASIPGTTYGYAATFAYVLQTPDRFTPQAIGSLSLNSSYIVVSLSMIIGAIFAYASAKGADMLVGSAKAPA
;
A
#
# COMPACT_ATOMS: atom_id res chain seq x y z
N MET A 1 18.41 38.65 -29.31
CA MET A 1 18.08 37.94 -30.58
C MET A 1 18.75 36.57 -30.45
N CYS A 2 18.10 35.41 -30.43
CA CYS A 2 16.86 34.92 -31.03
C CYS A 2 16.33 33.80 -30.13
N GLY A 3 15.03 33.81 -29.82
CA GLY A 3 14.38 32.79 -28.99
C GLY A 3 14.41 31.40 -29.65
N ARG A 4 14.32 30.36 -28.81
CA ARG A 4 13.91 29.03 -29.22
C ARG A 4 13.06 28.38 -28.12
N ASP A 5 11.92 27.90 -28.57
CA ASP A 5 10.70 27.51 -27.88
C ASP A 5 10.81 26.47 -26.76
N SER A 6 9.91 26.62 -25.79
CA SER A 6 9.65 25.79 -24.60
C SER A 6 9.03 24.42 -24.89
N ALA A 7 8.96 24.00 -26.16
CA ALA A 7 8.46 22.69 -26.59
C ALA A 7 9.56 21.63 -26.81
N THR A 8 10.83 22.03 -26.99
CA THR A 8 11.92 21.09 -27.34
C THR A 8 12.57 20.42 -26.13
N GLN A 9 12.42 20.98 -24.91
CA GLN A 9 12.95 20.35 -23.69
C GLN A 9 12.08 19.23 -23.11
N ARG A 10 10.81 19.12 -23.52
CA ARG A 10 9.87 18.11 -22.97
C ARG A 10 9.91 16.76 -23.67
N LEU A 11 10.74 16.59 -24.71
CA LEU A 11 10.85 15.33 -25.47
C LEU A 11 12.14 14.54 -25.19
N LEU A 12 13.04 15.03 -24.33
CA LEU A 12 14.30 14.33 -23.98
C LEU A 12 14.33 13.73 -22.58
N GLN A 13 13.23 13.80 -21.81
CA GLN A 13 13.09 13.09 -20.52
C GLN A 13 12.34 11.75 -20.64
N GLY A 14 11.85 11.41 -21.84
CA GLY A 14 11.33 10.08 -22.15
C GLY A 14 12.32 9.35 -23.06
N SER A 15 12.76 8.16 -22.65
CA SER A 15 13.58 7.21 -23.41
C SER A 15 15.11 7.43 -23.37
N ALA A 16 15.72 6.98 -22.27
CA ALA A 16 17.11 6.51 -22.30
C ALA A 16 17.22 5.16 -21.57
N ILE A 17 16.64 4.12 -22.17
CA ILE A 17 17.19 2.76 -22.06
C ILE A 17 18.32 2.73 -23.08
N CYS A 18 19.55 2.88 -22.61
CA CYS A 18 20.75 2.58 -23.39
C CYS A 18 21.44 1.37 -22.77
N LEU A 19 21.34 0.24 -23.48
CA LEU A 19 22.16 -0.94 -23.25
C LEU A 19 23.61 -0.61 -23.63
N GLY A 20 24.54 -0.82 -22.70
CA GLY A 20 25.97 -0.69 -22.92
C GLY A 20 26.72 -0.94 -21.60
N GLY A 21 27.28 -2.14 -21.45
CA GLY A 21 27.93 -2.55 -20.21
C GLY A 21 29.25 -1.83 -19.93
N ASN A 22 29.42 -1.40 -18.68
CA ASN A 22 30.66 -1.59 -17.91
C ASN A 22 30.31 -1.40 -16.42
N TRP A 23 30.66 -2.38 -15.59
CA TRP A 23 30.37 -2.37 -14.16
C TRP A 23 31.32 -1.39 -13.44
N GLY A 24 30.81 -0.19 -13.14
CA GLY A 24 31.48 0.81 -12.33
C GLY A 24 30.48 1.48 -11.40
N VAL A 25 30.28 0.91 -10.22
CA VAL A 25 29.46 1.52 -9.16
C VAL A 25 30.19 2.78 -8.69
N THR A 26 29.82 3.93 -9.26
CA THR A 26 30.28 5.23 -8.75
C THR A 26 29.21 5.70 -7.77
N PHE A 27 29.48 5.54 -6.48
CA PHE A 27 28.67 6.17 -5.43
C PHE A 27 28.81 7.69 -5.60
N ALA A 28 27.75 8.36 -6.04
CA ALA A 28 27.69 9.81 -6.01
C ALA A 28 27.58 10.26 -4.54
N THR A 29 28.74 10.62 -3.99
CA THR A 29 28.92 11.22 -2.67
C THR A 29 28.25 12.61 -2.64
N GLU A 30 27.40 12.81 -1.64
CA GLU A 30 26.91 14.08 -1.09
C GLU A 30 26.41 15.16 -2.07
N ALA A 31 25.08 15.21 -2.25
CA ALA A 31 24.40 16.48 -2.48
C ALA A 31 24.22 17.16 -1.11
N SER A 32 25.10 18.10 -0.77
CA SER A 32 24.92 19.00 0.37
C SER A 32 23.67 19.86 0.12
N VAL A 33 22.58 19.54 0.80
CA VAL A 33 21.42 20.42 0.88
C VAL A 33 21.79 21.54 1.86
N ASP A 34 22.15 22.71 1.34
CA ASP A 34 22.34 23.90 2.16
C ASP A 34 20.98 24.32 2.75
N PHE A 35 20.70 23.84 3.96
CA PHE A 35 19.50 24.16 4.72
C PHE A 35 19.65 25.54 5.38
N ASN A 36 19.22 26.58 4.68
CA ASN A 36 19.29 27.94 5.18
C ASN A 36 18.08 28.24 6.09
N TRP A 37 18.30 28.23 7.41
CA TRP A 37 17.28 28.42 8.45
C TRP A 37 16.53 29.76 8.37
N VAL A 38 17.11 30.77 7.71
CA VAL A 38 16.58 32.14 7.68
C VAL A 38 15.44 32.32 6.66
N ASP A 39 15.38 31.48 5.62
CA ASP A 39 14.33 31.55 4.60
C ASP A 39 13.01 30.89 5.08
N PHE A 40 13.05 30.05 6.11
CA PHE A 40 11.88 29.36 6.67
C PHE A 40 10.96 30.28 7.50
N ASN A 41 11.43 31.48 7.86
CA ASN A 41 10.75 32.34 8.83
C ASN A 41 10.17 33.63 8.23
N LYS A 42 10.25 33.83 6.91
CA LYS A 42 9.77 35.03 6.24
C LYS A 42 8.40 34.77 5.61
N GLY A 43 7.34 34.89 6.41
CA GLY A 43 5.97 35.05 5.91
C GLY A 43 4.99 33.90 6.13
N ARG A 44 5.25 32.94 7.04
CA ARG A 44 4.20 32.02 7.48
C ARG A 44 3.21 32.77 8.38
N THR A 45 2.06 33.14 7.84
CA THR A 45 0.83 33.15 8.65
C THR A 45 0.76 31.81 9.41
N MET A 46 0.23 31.81 10.63
CA MET A 46 0.09 30.62 11.48
C MET A 46 -0.94 29.60 10.92
N GLU A 47 -0.95 29.39 9.60
CA GLU A 47 -1.67 28.32 8.95
C GLU A 47 -0.92 27.01 9.24
N MET A 48 -1.59 26.06 9.90
CA MET A 48 -1.00 24.75 10.12
C MET A 48 -0.69 24.10 8.78
N SER A 49 0.56 23.68 8.59
CA SER A 49 0.94 22.89 7.42
C SER A 49 0.12 21.60 7.40
N ARG A 50 -0.37 21.22 6.21
CA ARG A 50 -1.08 19.96 5.97
C ARG A 50 -0.32 18.76 6.52
N ILE A 51 1.00 18.76 6.43
CA ILE A 51 1.85 17.68 6.95
C ILE A 51 1.81 17.62 8.48
N THR A 52 1.80 18.77 9.17
CA THR A 52 1.68 18.83 10.62
C THR A 52 0.29 18.37 11.08
N ALA A 53 -0.77 18.79 10.39
CA ALA A 53 -2.13 18.35 10.69
C ALA A 53 -2.31 16.84 10.48
N LEU A 54 -1.77 16.30 9.38
CA LEU A 54 -1.74 14.85 9.13
C LEU A 54 -0.91 14.11 10.18
N ALA A 55 0.27 14.62 10.55
CA ALA A 55 1.12 14.00 11.57
C ALA A 55 0.38 13.88 12.91
N ILE A 56 -0.31 14.95 13.36
CA ILE A 56 -1.10 14.92 14.59
C ILE A 56 -2.25 13.91 14.47
N SER A 57 -3.03 13.98 13.39
CA SER A 57 -4.20 13.11 13.21
C SER A 57 -3.82 11.63 13.10
N VAL A 58 -2.83 11.30 12.27
CA VAL A 58 -2.32 9.93 12.06
C VAL A 58 -1.68 9.38 13.34
N SER A 59 -0.95 10.19 14.11
CA SER A 59 -0.34 9.72 15.37
C SER A 59 -1.40 9.35 16.41
N ILE A 60 -2.42 10.18 16.58
CA ILE A 60 -3.51 9.92 17.54
C ILE A 60 -4.32 8.69 17.13
N LEU A 61 -4.78 8.65 15.88
CA LEU A 61 -5.57 7.52 15.39
C LEU A 61 -4.74 6.23 15.28
N GLY A 62 -3.45 6.35 14.96
CA GLY A 62 -2.52 5.22 14.94
C GLY A 62 -2.31 4.61 16.32
N ALA A 63 -2.19 5.43 17.36
CA ALA A 63 -2.11 4.95 18.75
C ALA A 63 -3.40 4.24 19.18
N ILE A 64 -4.57 4.83 18.87
CA ILE A 64 -5.88 4.23 19.17
C ILE A 64 -6.05 2.90 18.42
N ALA A 65 -5.75 2.88 17.12
CA ALA A 65 -5.82 1.67 16.32
C ALA A 65 -4.88 0.60 16.86
N THR A 66 -3.64 0.94 17.21
CA THR A 66 -2.69 -0.01 17.79
C THR A 66 -3.23 -0.61 19.09
N TRP A 67 -3.73 0.22 20.00
CA TRP A 67 -4.32 -0.24 21.26
C TRP A 67 -5.52 -1.17 21.02
N LEU A 68 -6.42 -0.82 20.10
CA LEU A 68 -7.60 -1.63 19.76
C LEU A 68 -7.21 -2.99 19.17
N PHE A 69 -6.26 -3.02 18.23
CA PHE A 69 -5.80 -4.27 17.61
C PHE A 69 -5.09 -5.18 18.61
N LEU A 70 -4.29 -4.61 19.53
CA LEU A 70 -3.65 -5.38 20.60
C LEU A 70 -4.67 -5.95 21.60
N THR A 71 -5.79 -5.25 21.81
CA THR A 71 -6.87 -5.71 22.72
C THR A 71 -7.72 -6.82 22.10
N VAL A 72 -7.99 -6.73 20.79
CA VAL A 72 -8.83 -7.72 20.07
C VAL A 72 -8.05 -9.00 19.74
N GLY A 73 -6.74 -8.92 19.50
CA GLY A 73 -5.82 -10.05 19.31
C GLY A 73 -6.04 -10.95 18.08
N SER A 74 -7.22 -10.85 17.44
CA SER A 74 -7.66 -11.74 16.37
C SER A 74 -7.42 -11.18 14.95
N ILE A 75 -7.10 -9.88 14.86
CA ILE A 75 -6.95 -9.14 13.61
C ILE A 75 -5.50 -8.67 13.49
N VAL A 76 -4.94 -8.77 12.28
CA VAL A 76 -3.54 -8.41 12.03
C VAL A 76 -3.34 -6.90 11.94
N ILE A 77 -2.54 -6.31 12.83
CA ILE A 77 -2.29 -4.86 12.83
C ILE A 77 -1.51 -4.38 11.60
N TRP A 78 -0.54 -5.18 11.13
CA TRP A 78 0.26 -4.83 9.98
C TRP A 78 -0.60 -4.75 8.70
N GLY A 79 -1.66 -5.56 8.57
CA GLY A 79 -2.58 -5.51 7.44
C GLY A 79 -3.35 -4.18 7.40
N ALA A 80 -3.72 -3.67 8.57
CA ALA A 80 -4.39 -2.38 8.69
C ALA A 80 -3.46 -1.23 8.28
N PHE A 81 -2.19 -1.27 8.68
CA PHE A 81 -1.20 -0.26 8.27
C PHE A 81 -0.87 -0.32 6.77
N LEU A 82 -0.84 -1.50 6.15
CA LEU A 82 -0.67 -1.62 4.70
C LEU A 82 -1.86 -0.99 3.96
N ALA A 83 -3.10 -1.24 4.41
CA ALA A 83 -4.28 -0.61 3.83
C ALA A 83 -4.27 0.92 4.05
N TRP A 84 -3.79 1.37 5.19
CA TRP A 84 -3.61 2.79 5.48
C TRP A 84 -2.61 3.44 4.52
N ALA A 85 -1.45 2.84 4.32
CA ALA A 85 -0.46 3.29 3.35
C ALA A 85 -1.02 3.29 1.92
N CYS A 86 -1.75 2.24 1.53
CA CYS A 86 -2.40 2.15 0.23
C CYS A 86 -3.41 3.28 -0.02
N PHE A 87 -4.18 3.68 1.00
CA PHE A 87 -5.12 4.79 0.90
C PHE A 87 -4.42 6.11 0.57
N TYR A 88 -3.35 6.44 1.30
CA TYR A 88 -2.58 7.66 1.02
C TYR A 88 -1.79 7.59 -0.30
N HIS A 89 -1.29 6.41 -0.66
CA HIS A 89 -0.67 6.18 -1.97
C HIS A 89 -1.68 6.39 -3.11
N SER A 90 -2.94 6.03 -2.90
CA SER A 90 -4.01 6.21 -3.90
C SER A 90 -4.55 7.65 -3.96
N GLY A 91 -4.02 8.58 -3.15
CA GLY A 91 -4.39 10.01 -3.18
C GLY A 91 -5.07 10.53 -1.91
N GLY A 92 -5.53 9.64 -1.02
CA GLY A 92 -6.08 10.02 0.28
C GLY A 92 -7.45 10.73 0.25
N ASP A 93 -8.23 10.56 -0.82
CA ASP A 93 -9.57 11.14 -1.00
C ASP A 93 -10.69 10.08 -0.96
N ASP A 94 -11.94 10.50 -1.14
CA ASP A 94 -13.11 9.60 -1.15
C ASP A 94 -13.03 8.51 -2.24
N ALA A 95 -12.41 8.83 -3.38
CA ALA A 95 -12.19 7.88 -4.48
C ALA A 95 -11.12 6.85 -4.11
N ALA A 96 -10.02 7.30 -3.51
CA ALA A 96 -8.94 6.47 -2.97
C ALA A 96 -9.45 5.50 -1.92
N PHE A 97 -10.39 5.90 -1.06
CA PHE A 97 -11.00 5.00 -0.07
C PHE A 97 -11.72 3.82 -0.74
N LYS A 98 -12.59 4.11 -1.71
CA LYS A 98 -13.33 3.08 -2.46
C LYS A 98 -12.39 2.17 -3.25
N SER A 99 -11.43 2.77 -3.96
CA SER A 99 -10.44 2.02 -4.73
C SER A 99 -9.56 1.15 -3.83
N THR A 100 -9.17 1.64 -2.65
CA THR A 100 -8.32 0.90 -1.71
C THR A 100 -9.05 -0.32 -1.17
N ILE A 101 -10.30 -0.18 -0.73
CA ILE A 101 -11.06 -1.33 -0.21
C ILE A 101 -11.27 -2.38 -1.29
N THR A 102 -11.75 -1.96 -2.47
CA THR A 102 -12.07 -2.89 -3.57
C THR A 102 -10.83 -3.62 -4.09
N SER A 103 -9.73 -2.89 -4.32
CA SER A 103 -8.48 -3.49 -4.78
C SER A 103 -7.81 -4.37 -3.73
N ASN A 104 -7.78 -3.96 -2.45
CA ASN A 104 -7.21 -4.76 -1.36
C ASN A 104 -7.96 -6.07 -1.18
N VAL A 105 -9.30 -6.03 -1.09
CA VAL A 105 -10.12 -7.24 -0.92
C VAL A 105 -9.96 -8.19 -2.11
N PHE A 106 -9.87 -7.66 -3.32
CA PHE A 106 -9.56 -8.46 -4.51
C PHE A 106 -8.17 -9.11 -4.43
N GLY A 107 -7.16 -8.38 -3.97
CA GLY A 107 -5.83 -8.93 -3.70
C GLY A 107 -5.85 -10.06 -2.67
N VAL A 108 -6.60 -9.88 -1.58
CA VAL A 108 -6.78 -10.91 -0.54
C VAL A 108 -7.45 -12.16 -1.10
N PHE A 109 -8.46 -12.00 -1.95
CA PHE A 109 -9.15 -13.09 -2.62
C PHE A 109 -8.20 -13.87 -3.54
N MET A 110 -7.45 -13.16 -4.39
CA MET A 110 -6.47 -13.77 -5.31
C MET A 110 -5.39 -14.52 -4.55
N ALA A 111 -4.82 -13.93 -3.50
CA ALA A 111 -3.78 -14.57 -2.70
C ALA A 111 -4.27 -15.80 -1.94
N SER A 112 -5.44 -15.70 -1.29
CA SER A 112 -6.03 -16.83 -0.56
C SER A 112 -6.36 -17.98 -1.51
N THR A 113 -6.87 -17.68 -2.71
CA THR A 113 -7.13 -18.67 -3.76
C THR A 113 -5.83 -19.32 -4.23
N THR A 114 -4.78 -18.52 -4.43
CA THR A 114 -3.44 -19.01 -4.82
C THR A 114 -2.89 -19.97 -3.75
N ALA A 115 -2.93 -19.57 -2.48
CA ALA A 115 -2.49 -20.40 -1.37
C ALA A 115 -3.28 -21.72 -1.28
N PHE A 116 -4.60 -21.66 -1.51
CA PHE A 116 -5.45 -22.85 -1.56
C PHE A 116 -5.07 -23.79 -2.70
N ILE A 117 -4.80 -23.26 -3.91
CA ILE A 117 -4.35 -24.08 -5.07
C ILE A 117 -2.99 -24.71 -4.79
N ILE A 118 -2.05 -23.96 -4.23
CA ILE A 118 -0.71 -24.46 -3.88
C ILE A 118 -0.80 -25.70 -2.98
N LEU A 119 -1.73 -25.68 -2.02
CA LEU A 119 -1.90 -26.73 -1.02
C LEU A 119 -2.75 -27.92 -1.48
N THR A 120 -3.72 -27.70 -2.37
CA THR A 120 -4.68 -28.74 -2.80
C THR A 120 -4.23 -29.51 -4.04
N VAL A 121 -3.53 -28.85 -4.95
CA VAL A 121 -3.06 -29.49 -6.18
C VAL A 121 -1.68 -30.12 -5.93
N PRO A 122 -1.49 -31.43 -6.20
CA PRO A 122 -0.27 -32.17 -5.84
C PRO A 122 0.95 -31.85 -6.73
N GLY A 123 1.01 -30.66 -7.35
CA GLY A 123 2.13 -30.22 -8.18
C GLY A 123 3.46 -30.15 -7.42
N GLY A 124 3.40 -29.93 -6.11
CA GLY A 124 4.58 -29.95 -5.22
C GLY A 124 5.28 -31.31 -5.14
N LYS A 125 4.60 -32.43 -5.45
CA LYS A 125 5.23 -33.76 -5.49
C LYS A 125 6.11 -33.97 -6.71
N VAL A 126 5.81 -33.27 -7.81
CA VAL A 126 6.53 -33.39 -9.10
C VAL A 126 7.58 -32.29 -9.24
N LEU A 127 7.25 -31.06 -8.86
CA LEU A 127 8.07 -29.88 -9.05
C LEU A 127 8.80 -29.43 -7.77
N GLY A 128 8.52 -30.06 -6.63
CA GLY A 128 9.13 -29.73 -5.34
C GLY A 128 8.48 -28.53 -4.63
N PRO A 129 8.90 -28.25 -3.38
CA PRO A 129 8.26 -27.27 -2.51
C PRO A 129 8.53 -25.81 -2.88
N THR A 130 9.48 -25.54 -3.79
CA THR A 130 9.87 -24.17 -4.16
C THR A 130 9.34 -23.77 -5.54
N VAL A 131 9.53 -24.63 -6.55
CA VAL A 131 9.13 -24.32 -7.94
C VAL A 131 7.61 -24.31 -8.08
N TRP A 132 6.91 -25.21 -7.39
CA TRP A 132 5.45 -25.29 -7.48
C TRP A 132 4.76 -23.99 -6.98
N PRO A 133 5.00 -23.50 -5.75
CA PRO A 133 4.44 -22.23 -5.31
C PRO A 133 4.82 -21.05 -6.19
N ALA A 134 6.07 -21.00 -6.69
CA ALA A 134 6.54 -19.93 -7.55
C ALA A 134 5.76 -19.84 -8.87
N LEU A 135 5.48 -20.99 -9.50
CA LEU A 135 4.69 -21.03 -10.74
C LEU A 135 3.24 -20.61 -10.50
N VAL A 136 2.59 -21.13 -9.46
CA VAL A 136 1.20 -20.79 -9.15
C VAL A 136 1.07 -19.30 -8.79
N ALA A 137 2.01 -18.77 -7.99
CA ALA A 137 2.07 -17.35 -7.68
C ALA A 137 2.31 -16.50 -8.94
N GLY A 138 3.23 -16.90 -9.81
CA GLY A 138 3.51 -16.21 -11.07
C GLY A 138 2.29 -16.13 -11.99
N ILE A 139 1.52 -17.22 -12.11
CA ILE A 139 0.25 -17.24 -12.85
C ILE A 139 -0.76 -16.28 -12.19
N SER A 140 -0.84 -16.31 -10.86
CA SER A 140 -1.74 -15.43 -10.11
C SER A 140 -1.42 -13.94 -10.30
N PHE A 141 -0.12 -13.59 -10.37
CA PHE A 141 0.33 -12.23 -10.65
C PHE A 141 -0.15 -11.76 -12.02
N PHE A 142 0.05 -12.59 -13.04
CA PHE A 142 -0.45 -12.31 -14.38
C PHE A 142 -1.97 -12.10 -14.40
N LEU A 143 -2.73 -12.96 -13.71
CA LEU A 143 -4.19 -12.88 -13.67
C LEU A 143 -4.69 -11.60 -12.99
N TYR A 144 -4.16 -11.23 -11.82
CA TYR A 144 -4.64 -10.03 -11.14
C TYR A 144 -4.19 -8.74 -11.85
N ILE A 145 -3.03 -8.74 -12.53
CA ILE A 145 -2.59 -7.59 -13.33
C ILE A 145 -3.50 -7.40 -14.53
N ILE A 146 -3.90 -8.49 -15.21
CA ILE A 146 -4.90 -8.41 -16.30
C ILE A 146 -6.26 -7.94 -15.77
N ALA A 147 -6.65 -8.38 -14.56
CA ALA A 147 -7.88 -7.94 -13.93
C ALA A 147 -7.92 -6.42 -13.66
N ALA A 148 -6.77 -5.74 -13.64
CA ALA A 148 -6.70 -4.28 -13.51
C ALA A 148 -7.26 -3.51 -14.72
N ASN A 149 -7.55 -4.20 -15.84
CA ASN A 149 -8.34 -3.61 -16.94
C ASN A 149 -9.79 -3.32 -16.52
N ILE A 150 -10.27 -3.91 -15.42
CA ILE A 150 -11.57 -3.60 -14.83
C ILE A 150 -11.40 -2.34 -13.95
N PRO A 151 -12.20 -1.27 -14.15
CA PRO A 151 -12.05 -0.01 -13.41
C PRO A 151 -12.09 -0.15 -11.88
N ALA A 152 -12.80 -1.17 -11.38
CA ALA A 152 -12.88 -1.46 -9.95
C ALA A 152 -11.56 -1.96 -9.34
N PHE A 153 -10.65 -2.51 -10.15
CA PHE A 153 -9.37 -3.07 -9.72
C PHE A 153 -8.17 -2.38 -10.39
N ALA A 154 -8.37 -1.17 -10.91
CA ALA A 154 -7.34 -0.44 -11.64
C ALA A 154 -6.08 -0.14 -10.79
N SER A 155 -6.22 -0.10 -9.46
CA SER A 155 -5.08 0.03 -8.55
C SER A 155 -4.34 -1.30 -8.39
N ILE A 156 -3.41 -1.56 -9.32
CA ILE A 156 -2.44 -2.66 -9.21
C ILE A 156 -1.67 -2.62 -7.87
N PRO A 157 -1.20 -1.44 -7.39
CA PRO A 157 -0.56 -1.36 -6.08
C PRO A 157 -1.48 -1.83 -4.96
N GLY A 158 -2.75 -1.41 -4.95
CA GLY A 158 -3.73 -1.84 -3.93
C GLY A 158 -3.97 -3.34 -3.92
N THR A 159 -4.15 -3.94 -5.10
CA THR A 159 -4.26 -5.40 -5.21
C THR A 159 -2.99 -6.11 -4.72
N THR A 160 -1.81 -5.54 -4.99
CA THR A 160 -0.54 -6.08 -4.51
C THR A 160 -0.41 -5.98 -2.99
N TYR A 161 -0.86 -4.89 -2.37
CA TYR A 161 -0.89 -4.76 -0.90
C TYR A 161 -1.76 -5.85 -0.27
N GLY A 162 -2.95 -6.09 -0.80
CA GLY A 162 -3.83 -7.17 -0.34
C GLY A 162 -3.24 -8.55 -0.55
N TYR A 163 -2.57 -8.76 -1.68
CA TYR A 163 -1.92 -10.03 -1.98
C TYR A 163 -0.76 -10.33 -1.02
N ALA A 164 0.14 -9.36 -0.85
CA ALA A 164 1.30 -9.47 0.04
C ALA A 164 0.87 -9.64 1.50
N ALA A 165 -0.18 -8.92 1.91
CA ALA A 165 -0.77 -9.05 3.23
C ALA A 165 -1.20 -10.50 3.50
N THR A 166 -1.99 -11.09 2.60
CA THR A 166 -2.45 -12.46 2.79
C THR A 166 -1.32 -13.47 2.90
N PHE A 167 -0.29 -13.37 2.05
CA PHE A 167 0.86 -14.27 2.15
C PHE A 167 1.66 -14.05 3.44
N ALA A 168 1.80 -12.81 3.91
CA ALA A 168 2.39 -12.55 5.23
C ALA A 168 1.59 -13.24 6.34
N TYR A 169 0.26 -13.14 6.33
CA TYR A 169 -0.59 -13.80 7.34
C TYR A 169 -0.42 -15.32 7.35
N VAL A 170 -0.57 -15.97 6.20
CA VAL A 170 -0.54 -17.44 6.14
C VAL A 170 0.85 -18.03 6.36
N LEU A 171 1.93 -17.30 6.03
CA LEU A 171 3.30 -17.78 6.19
C LEU A 171 3.90 -17.48 7.57
N GLN A 172 3.51 -16.37 8.20
CA GLN A 172 4.07 -15.96 9.49
C GLN A 172 3.25 -16.46 10.68
N THR A 173 1.98 -16.81 10.46
CA THR A 173 1.10 -17.29 11.52
C THR A 173 1.08 -18.82 11.56
N PRO A 174 1.39 -19.46 12.71
CA PRO A 174 1.36 -20.91 12.83
C PRO A 174 0.01 -21.51 12.44
N ASP A 175 0.04 -22.67 11.79
CA ASP A 175 -1.11 -23.48 11.39
C ASP A 175 -2.09 -22.82 10.40
N ARG A 176 -1.72 -21.66 9.82
CA ARG A 176 -2.58 -20.94 8.86
C ARG A 176 -2.35 -21.31 7.40
N PHE A 177 -1.21 -21.92 7.07
CA PHE A 177 -0.93 -22.46 5.74
C PHE A 177 -1.48 -23.89 5.58
N THR A 178 -2.77 -24.07 5.85
CA THR A 178 -3.46 -25.35 5.68
C THR A 178 -4.76 -25.14 4.89
N PRO A 179 -5.18 -26.11 4.05
CA PRO A 179 -6.46 -26.01 3.32
C PRO A 179 -7.65 -25.76 4.23
N GLN A 180 -7.63 -26.36 5.44
CA GLN A 180 -8.69 -26.26 6.43
C GLN A 180 -8.76 -24.85 7.04
N ALA A 181 -7.62 -24.24 7.38
CA ALA A 181 -7.58 -22.89 7.92
C ALA A 181 -8.08 -21.87 6.87
N ILE A 182 -7.58 -21.96 5.64
CA ILE A 182 -7.92 -21.05 4.54
C ILE A 182 -9.39 -21.19 4.13
N GLY A 183 -9.88 -22.43 3.97
CA GLY A 183 -11.25 -22.70 3.53
C GLY A 183 -12.33 -22.61 4.61
N SER A 184 -11.95 -22.40 5.87
CA SER A 184 -12.94 -22.27 6.97
C SER A 184 -13.74 -20.96 6.86
N LEU A 185 -14.97 -20.95 7.36
CA LEU A 185 -15.80 -19.74 7.53
C LEU A 185 -15.59 -19.08 8.91
N SER A 186 -14.34 -19.08 9.39
CA SER A 186 -13.97 -18.62 10.73
C SER A 186 -12.96 -17.48 10.68
N LEU A 187 -12.68 -16.84 11.81
CA LEU A 187 -11.55 -15.91 11.98
C LEU A 187 -10.18 -16.61 11.87
N ASN A 188 -10.13 -17.84 11.35
CA ASN A 188 -8.89 -18.47 10.92
C ASN A 188 -8.66 -18.39 9.41
N SER A 189 -9.69 -18.01 8.67
CA SER A 189 -9.61 -17.84 7.24
C SER A 189 -8.85 -16.58 6.88
N SER A 190 -7.84 -16.74 6.02
CA SER A 190 -7.10 -15.64 5.42
C SER A 190 -8.03 -14.70 4.65
N TYR A 191 -9.12 -15.22 4.07
CA TYR A 191 -10.13 -14.40 3.38
C TYR A 191 -10.78 -13.40 4.32
N ILE A 192 -11.09 -13.81 5.56
CA ILE A 192 -11.87 -13.01 6.50
C ILE A 192 -10.94 -12.10 7.31
N VAL A 193 -9.92 -12.66 7.97
CA VAL A 193 -9.06 -11.91 8.89
C VAL A 193 -8.33 -10.77 8.18
N VAL A 194 -7.75 -11.05 7.01
CA VAL A 194 -6.95 -10.06 6.28
C VAL A 194 -7.87 -9.01 5.65
N SER A 195 -9.01 -9.41 5.07
CA SER A 195 -9.97 -8.44 4.53
C SER A 195 -10.53 -7.52 5.62
N LEU A 196 -10.93 -8.07 6.77
CA LEU A 196 -11.42 -7.26 7.89
C LEU A 196 -10.34 -6.31 8.41
N SER A 197 -9.12 -6.80 8.58
CA SER A 197 -7.97 -5.98 8.96
C SER A 197 -7.78 -4.79 8.01
N MET A 198 -7.75 -5.06 6.71
CA MET A 198 -7.51 -4.03 5.70
C MET A 198 -8.67 -3.04 5.58
N ILE A 199 -9.92 -3.51 5.72
CA ILE A 199 -11.10 -2.63 5.73
C ILE A 199 -11.04 -1.70 6.94
N ILE A 200 -10.78 -2.23 8.14
CA ILE A 200 -10.65 -1.43 9.35
C ILE A 200 -9.51 -0.42 9.20
N GLY A 201 -8.35 -0.86 8.69
CA GLY A 201 -7.22 0.02 8.39
C GLY A 201 -7.56 1.15 7.42
N ALA A 202 -8.29 0.85 6.33
CA ALA A 202 -8.76 1.86 5.40
C ALA A 202 -9.72 2.86 6.06
N ILE A 203 -10.59 2.41 6.98
CA ILE A 203 -11.50 3.28 7.73
C ILE A 203 -10.71 4.25 8.63
N PHE A 204 -9.71 3.75 9.36
CA PHE A 204 -8.83 4.60 10.17
C PHE A 204 -8.03 5.58 9.32
N ALA A 205 -7.56 5.14 8.16
CA ALA A 205 -6.84 6.00 7.22
C ALA A 205 -7.74 7.13 6.71
N TYR A 206 -8.96 6.82 6.31
CA TYR A 206 -9.95 7.80 5.89
C TYR A 206 -10.31 8.79 7.01
N ALA A 207 -10.52 8.27 8.24
CA ALA A 207 -10.76 9.11 9.41
C ALA A 207 -9.58 10.05 9.68
N SER A 208 -8.34 9.60 9.46
CA SER A 208 -7.15 10.43 9.64
C SER A 208 -6.99 11.53 8.59
N ALA A 209 -7.40 11.27 7.34
CA ALA A 209 -7.42 12.32 6.31
C ALA A 209 -8.44 13.41 6.66
N LYS A 210 -9.66 13.00 7.07
CA LYS A 210 -10.70 13.94 7.53
C LYS A 210 -10.28 14.71 8.77
N GLY A 211 -9.69 14.04 9.76
CA GLY A 211 -9.19 14.69 10.97
C GLY A 211 -8.14 15.75 10.65
N ALA A 212 -7.24 15.46 9.71
CA ALA A 212 -6.28 16.45 9.25
C ALA A 212 -6.92 17.59 8.45
N ASP A 213 -7.95 17.34 7.65
CA ASP A 213 -8.69 18.39 6.92
C ASP A 213 -9.37 19.36 7.89
N MET A 214 -9.96 18.82 8.96
CA MET A 214 -10.56 19.62 10.03
C MET A 214 -9.51 20.48 10.74
N LEU A 215 -8.36 19.91 11.07
CA LEU A 215 -7.26 20.64 11.72
C LEU A 215 -6.70 21.78 10.86
N VAL A 216 -6.59 21.58 9.54
CA VAL A 216 -6.21 22.66 8.60
C VAL A 216 -7.35 23.69 8.47
N GLY A 217 -8.60 23.25 8.37
CA GLY A 217 -9.77 24.13 8.28
C GLY A 217 -9.98 25.00 9.52
N SER A 218 -9.73 24.46 10.71
CA SER A 218 -9.74 25.21 11.98
C SER A 218 -8.62 26.24 12.09
N ALA A 219 -7.49 26.04 11.40
CA ALA A 219 -6.42 27.04 11.35
C ALA A 219 -6.79 28.25 10.47
N LYS A 220 -7.72 28.07 9.52
CA LYS A 220 -8.15 29.07 8.54
C LYS A 220 -9.38 29.89 8.97
N ALA A 221 -9.86 29.75 10.20
CA ALA A 221 -10.99 30.53 10.72
C ALA A 221 -10.50 31.78 11.47
N PRO A 222 -10.45 32.97 10.85
CA PRO A 222 -10.38 34.22 11.59
C PRO A 222 -11.76 34.60 12.14
N ALA A 223 -11.72 35.20 13.34
CA ALA A 223 -12.83 35.84 14.04
C ALA A 223 -13.45 37.01 13.25
#